data_AF-A0A013TY16-F1
#
_entry.id   AF-A0A013TY16-F1
#
_cell.length_a   1.000
_cell.length_b   1.000
_cell.length_c   1.000
_cell.angle_alpha   90.00
_cell.angle_beta   90.00
_cell.angle_gamma   90.00
#
_symmetry.space_group_name_H-M   'P 1'
#
loop_
_entity.id
_entity.type
_entity.pdbx_description
1 polymer ?
#
loop_
_entity_poly.entity_id
_entity_poly.type
_entity_poly.pdbx_seq_one_letter_code
_entity_poly.pdbx_strand_id
1 'polypeptide(L)'
;MKTLKQFAIATTLASTLLFSGCGYNTLQVKDEAVTAAWSEVQNQYQRRSDLVPNLVNVVKGYAKHEEQVLTEVTQARSNVAGLKVDKEVLEDPALLEKYQQAQSQLTGALSRLIAVSENYPDLKANTQFQELQVQLEGTENRIAVARNRYITTVQDYNSYVRQFPQAVTAKVIGMHPKANFSAEASAQQAPKVSFD
;
A
#
# COMPACT_ATOMS: atom_id res chain seq x y z
N MET A 1 32.86 43.84 29.07
CA MET A 1 31.49 43.30 29.15
C MET A 1 30.60 43.59 27.94
N LYS A 2 30.57 44.82 27.38
CA LYS A 2 29.76 45.13 26.19
C LYS A 2 30.13 44.29 24.95
N THR A 3 31.42 44.13 24.67
CA THR A 3 31.94 43.33 23.56
C THR A 3 31.62 41.83 23.69
N LEU A 4 31.69 41.28 24.91
CA LEU A 4 31.33 39.88 25.19
C LEU A 4 29.81 39.62 24.98
N LYS A 5 28.96 40.57 25.42
CA LYS A 5 27.50 40.50 25.17
C LYS A 5 27.17 40.60 23.68
N GLN A 6 27.84 41.46 22.94
CA GLN A 6 27.66 41.59 21.49
C GLN A 6 28.09 40.33 20.74
N PHE A 7 29.19 39.69 21.17
CA PHE A 7 29.63 38.41 20.61
C PHE A 7 28.62 37.29 20.88
N ALA A 8 28.11 37.18 22.10
CA ALA A 8 27.09 36.19 22.46
C ALA A 8 25.78 36.38 21.67
N ILE A 9 25.32 37.62 21.49
CA ILE A 9 24.12 37.92 20.70
C ILE A 9 24.35 37.55 19.23
N ALA A 10 25.52 37.85 18.67
CA ALA A 10 25.87 37.52 17.29
C ALA A 10 25.94 36.00 17.05
N THR A 11 26.52 35.22 17.96
CA THR A 11 26.49 33.74 17.86
C THR A 11 25.08 33.19 17.98
N THR A 12 24.25 33.73 18.88
CA THR A 12 22.86 33.27 19.02
C THR A 12 22.02 33.58 17.77
N LEU A 13 22.23 34.75 17.16
CA LEU A 13 21.56 35.15 15.92
C LEU A 13 22.07 34.36 14.70
N ALA A 14 23.37 34.10 14.62
CA ALA A 14 23.97 33.27 13.59
C ALA A 14 23.53 31.80 13.72
N SER A 15 23.43 31.27 14.94
CA SER A 15 22.86 29.95 15.19
C SER A 15 21.40 29.90 14.72
N THR A 16 20.55 30.85 15.09
CA THR A 16 19.14 30.86 14.65
C THR A 16 18.96 30.99 13.12
N LEU A 17 19.86 31.71 12.43
CA LEU A 17 19.91 31.75 10.97
C LEU A 17 20.39 30.42 10.35
N LEU A 18 21.33 29.71 11.00
CA LEU A 18 21.73 28.35 10.60
C LEU A 18 20.62 27.31 10.87
N PHE A 19 19.75 27.55 11.86
CA PHE A 19 18.58 26.72 12.18
C PHE A 19 17.37 26.98 11.25
N SER A 20 17.37 28.04 10.45
CA SER A 20 16.24 28.35 9.55
C SER A 20 16.04 27.31 8.44
N GLY A 21 17.02 26.44 8.22
CA GLY A 21 17.01 25.34 7.25
C GLY A 21 16.92 23.94 7.86
N CYS A 22 16.37 23.78 9.07
CA CYS A 22 16.27 22.51 9.82
C CYS A 22 15.36 21.43 9.20
N GLY A 23 15.25 21.39 7.87
CA GLY A 23 14.57 20.33 7.14
C GLY A 23 13.05 20.31 7.24
N TYR A 24 12.42 21.29 7.90
CA TYR A 24 10.96 21.35 8.06
C TYR A 24 10.22 21.26 6.72
N ASN A 25 10.52 22.13 5.77
CA ASN A 25 9.87 22.11 4.45
C ASN A 25 10.11 20.78 3.72
N THR A 26 11.34 20.24 3.82
CA THR A 26 11.67 18.95 3.22
C THR A 26 10.92 17.79 3.88
N LEU A 27 10.74 17.82 5.20
CA LEU A 27 9.93 16.85 5.93
C LEU A 27 8.47 16.89 5.44
N GLN A 28 7.88 18.07 5.30
CA GLN A 28 6.52 18.24 4.79
C GLN A 28 6.38 17.72 3.35
N VAL A 29 7.35 18.04 2.48
CA VAL A 29 7.37 17.55 1.09
C VAL A 29 7.45 16.03 1.04
N LYS A 30 8.29 15.41 1.88
CA LYS A 30 8.42 13.94 1.93
C LYS A 30 7.18 13.28 2.53
N ASP A 31 6.54 13.88 3.53
CA ASP A 31 5.29 13.40 4.11
C ASP A 31 4.15 13.38 3.08
N GLU A 32 4.02 14.48 2.32
CA GLU A 32 3.03 14.57 1.25
C GLU A 32 3.34 13.58 0.12
N ALA A 33 4.62 13.36 -0.20
CA ALA A 33 5.01 12.33 -1.16
C ALA A 33 4.60 10.92 -0.72
N VAL A 34 4.73 10.57 0.57
CA VAL A 34 4.24 9.29 1.10
C VAL A 34 2.71 9.22 0.99
N THR A 35 2.01 10.30 1.36
CA THR A 35 0.54 10.37 1.25
C THR A 35 0.10 10.15 -0.19
N ALA A 36 0.72 10.82 -1.16
CA ALA A 36 0.39 10.67 -2.58
C ALA A 36 0.68 9.26 -3.10
N ALA A 37 1.80 8.66 -2.70
CA ALA A 37 2.13 7.28 -3.06
C ALA A 37 1.13 6.28 -2.46
N TRP A 38 0.63 6.55 -1.25
CA TRP A 38 -0.42 5.74 -0.63
C TRP A 38 -1.75 5.85 -1.35
N SER A 39 -2.17 7.07 -1.72
CA SER A 39 -3.38 7.28 -2.52
C SER A 39 -3.34 6.51 -3.83
N GLU A 40 -2.18 6.43 -4.49
CA GLU A 40 -2.02 5.61 -5.70
C GLU A 40 -2.25 4.12 -5.42
N VAL A 41 -1.69 3.57 -4.34
CA VAL A 41 -1.94 2.18 -3.92
C VAL A 41 -3.43 1.93 -3.69
N GLN A 42 -4.10 2.84 -2.99
CA GLN A 42 -5.54 2.73 -2.72
C GLN A 42 -6.37 2.76 -4.00
N ASN A 43 -6.03 3.64 -4.95
CA ASN A 43 -6.73 3.71 -6.24
C ASN A 43 -6.67 2.37 -6.99
N GLN A 44 -5.52 1.70 -6.99
CA GLN A 44 -5.38 0.40 -7.66
C GLN A 44 -6.15 -0.70 -6.92
N TYR A 45 -6.14 -0.71 -5.59
CA TYR A 45 -6.96 -1.65 -4.81
C TYR A 45 -8.46 -1.42 -4.95
N GLN A 46 -8.89 -0.16 -5.05
CA GLN A 46 -10.28 0.21 -5.31
C GLN A 46 -10.72 -0.32 -6.67
N ARG A 47 -9.92 -0.05 -7.72
CA ARG A 47 -10.17 -0.57 -9.07
C ARG A 47 -10.34 -2.09 -9.07
N ARG A 48 -9.47 -2.82 -8.38
CA ARG A 48 -9.60 -4.28 -8.24
C ARG A 48 -10.94 -4.67 -7.64
N SER A 49 -11.32 -4.02 -6.53
CA SER A 49 -12.56 -4.27 -5.80
C SER A 49 -13.82 -3.92 -6.61
N ASP A 50 -13.72 -2.96 -7.53
CA ASP A 50 -14.80 -2.55 -8.44
C ASP A 50 -15.00 -3.52 -9.60
N LEU A 51 -13.97 -4.28 -10.00
CA LEU A 51 -14.08 -5.32 -11.03
C LEU A 51 -14.74 -6.60 -10.51
N VAL A 52 -14.63 -6.89 -9.21
CA VAL A 52 -15.11 -8.14 -8.60
C VAL A 52 -16.61 -8.41 -8.84
N PRO A 53 -17.54 -7.45 -8.67
CA PRO A 53 -18.96 -7.72 -8.89
C PRO A 53 -19.25 -8.14 -10.34
N ASN A 54 -18.60 -7.51 -11.32
CA ASN A 54 -18.76 -7.86 -12.73
C ASN A 54 -18.22 -9.27 -13.00
N LEU A 55 -17.05 -9.61 -12.45
CA LEU A 55 -16.50 -10.95 -12.55
C LEU A 55 -17.43 -12.00 -11.94
N VAL A 56 -17.92 -11.77 -10.72
CA VAL A 56 -18.86 -12.65 -10.02
C VAL A 56 -20.15 -12.84 -10.82
N ASN A 57 -20.69 -11.79 -11.43
CA ASN A 57 -21.89 -11.88 -12.25
C ASN A 57 -21.69 -12.73 -13.51
N VAL A 58 -20.55 -12.56 -14.20
CA VAL A 58 -20.22 -13.38 -15.38
C VAL A 58 -20.05 -14.84 -14.99
N VAL A 59 -19.27 -15.13 -13.94
CA VAL A 59 -19.07 -16.52 -13.48
C VAL A 59 -20.39 -17.16 -13.02
N LYS A 60 -21.25 -16.42 -12.31
CA LYS A 60 -22.60 -16.88 -11.93
C LYS A 60 -23.48 -17.28 -13.12
N GLY A 61 -23.24 -16.74 -14.31
CA GLY A 61 -23.97 -17.13 -15.53
C GLY A 61 -23.71 -18.57 -15.93
N TYR A 62 -22.49 -19.08 -15.70
CA TYR A 62 -22.00 -20.35 -16.20
C TYR A 62 -21.75 -21.41 -15.10
N ALA A 63 -21.31 -20.98 -13.93
CA ALA A 63 -20.84 -21.85 -12.84
C ALA A 63 -21.70 -21.67 -11.57
N LYS A 64 -23.03 -21.80 -11.71
CA LYS A 64 -23.99 -21.59 -10.60
C LYS A 64 -23.78 -22.54 -9.42
N HIS A 65 -23.22 -23.72 -9.67
CA HIS A 65 -22.95 -24.72 -8.65
C HIS A 65 -21.74 -24.37 -7.76
N GLU A 66 -20.93 -23.37 -8.14
CA GLU A 66 -19.74 -22.91 -7.41
C GLU A 66 -20.09 -21.85 -6.34
N GLU A 67 -21.20 -22.05 -5.62
CA GLU A 67 -21.73 -21.08 -4.66
C GLU A 67 -20.74 -20.74 -3.54
N GLN A 68 -20.02 -21.75 -3.05
CA GLN A 68 -19.00 -21.56 -2.03
C GLN A 68 -17.91 -20.58 -2.50
N VAL A 69 -17.38 -20.77 -3.72
CA VAL A 69 -16.30 -19.95 -4.27
C VAL A 69 -16.77 -18.51 -4.51
N LEU A 70 -17.98 -18.35 -5.05
CA LEU A 70 -18.59 -17.04 -5.26
C LEU A 70 -18.85 -16.31 -3.94
N THR A 71 -19.24 -17.03 -2.90
CA THR A 71 -19.43 -16.50 -1.54
C THR A 71 -18.10 -16.07 -0.94
N GLU A 72 -17.05 -16.88 -1.06
CA GLU A 72 -15.70 -16.55 -0.58
C GLU A 72 -15.17 -15.25 -1.21
N VAL A 73 -15.33 -15.10 -2.54
CA VAL A 73 -14.91 -13.88 -3.26
C VAL A 73 -15.70 -12.66 -2.80
N THR A 74 -17.02 -12.81 -2.65
CA THR A 74 -17.90 -11.73 -2.19
C THR A 74 -17.58 -11.31 -0.76
N GLN A 75 -17.31 -12.28 0.12
CA GLN A 75 -16.92 -12.02 1.50
C GLN A 75 -15.54 -11.36 1.58
N ALA A 76 -14.57 -11.83 0.80
CA ALA A 76 -13.23 -11.24 0.77
C ALA A 76 -13.27 -9.79 0.29
N ARG A 77 -14.05 -9.50 -0.76
CA ARG A 77 -14.31 -8.12 -1.22
C ARG A 77 -14.93 -7.26 -0.12
N SER A 78 -15.93 -7.80 0.57
CA SER A 78 -16.64 -7.08 1.64
C SER A 78 -15.74 -6.78 2.83
N ASN A 79 -14.83 -7.72 3.16
CA ASN A 79 -13.81 -7.51 4.19
C ASN A 79 -12.90 -6.32 3.81
N VAL A 80 -12.40 -6.28 2.59
CA VAL A 80 -11.57 -5.16 2.10
C VAL A 80 -12.34 -3.83 2.13
N ALA A 81 -13.60 -3.82 1.68
CA ALA A 81 -14.43 -2.61 1.66
C ALA A 81 -14.81 -2.11 3.06
N GLY A 82 -14.87 -2.99 4.05
CA GLY A 82 -15.19 -2.63 5.44
C GLY A 82 -14.02 -2.03 6.21
N LEU A 83 -12.79 -2.17 5.72
CA LEU A 83 -11.62 -1.54 6.31
C LEU A 83 -11.62 -0.05 5.91
N LYS A 84 -11.68 0.84 6.90
CA LYS A 84 -11.43 2.26 6.68
C LYS A 84 -9.93 2.46 6.50
N VAL A 85 -9.52 2.95 5.34
CA VAL A 85 -8.11 3.07 4.94
C VAL A 85 -7.73 4.54 4.84
N ASP A 86 -7.88 5.26 5.95
CA ASP A 86 -7.57 6.67 5.99
C ASP A 86 -6.06 6.88 6.26
N LYS A 87 -5.62 8.15 6.37
CA LYS A 87 -4.23 8.51 6.68
C LYS A 87 -3.69 7.80 7.94
N GLU A 88 -4.57 7.43 8.87
CA GLU A 88 -4.26 6.72 10.12
C GLU A 88 -3.54 5.38 9.89
N VAL A 89 -3.82 4.69 8.77
CA VAL A 89 -3.16 3.42 8.41
C VAL A 89 -1.66 3.60 8.19
N LEU A 90 -1.22 4.81 7.82
CA LEU A 90 0.21 5.12 7.61
C LEU A 90 0.98 5.26 8.93
N GLU A 91 0.27 5.52 10.02
CA GLU A 91 0.84 5.76 11.35
C GLU A 91 0.74 4.53 12.26
N ASP A 92 -0.15 3.59 11.94
CA ASP A 92 -0.33 2.33 12.67
C ASP A 92 0.10 1.09 11.84
N PRO A 93 1.25 0.47 12.17
CA PRO A 93 1.70 -0.76 11.53
C PRO A 93 0.69 -1.91 11.59
N ALA A 94 -0.08 -2.03 12.68
CA ALA A 94 -1.05 -3.11 12.86
C ALA A 94 -2.27 -2.93 11.94
N LEU A 95 -2.69 -1.68 11.68
CA LEU A 95 -3.73 -1.41 10.69
C LEU A 95 -3.24 -1.69 9.28
N LEU A 96 -2.00 -1.30 8.94
CA LEU A 96 -1.42 -1.61 7.64
C LEU A 96 -1.28 -3.13 7.44
N GLU A 97 -0.92 -3.89 8.47
CA GLU A 97 -0.86 -5.35 8.41
C GLU A 97 -2.24 -5.97 8.18
N LYS A 98 -3.27 -5.56 8.95
CA LYS A 98 -4.64 -6.02 8.73
C LYS A 98 -5.13 -5.73 7.32
N TYR A 99 -4.80 -4.55 6.80
CA TYR A 99 -5.13 -4.18 5.43
C TYR A 99 -4.46 -5.10 4.41
N GLN A 100 -3.16 -5.37 4.56
CA GLN A 100 -2.43 -6.31 3.71
C GLN A 100 -3.03 -7.72 3.76
N GLN A 101 -3.38 -8.21 4.95
CA GLN A 101 -4.01 -9.53 5.11
C GLN A 101 -5.35 -9.60 4.37
N ALA A 102 -6.21 -8.59 4.48
CA ALA A 102 -7.47 -8.55 3.75
C ALA A 102 -7.25 -8.50 2.23
N GLN A 103 -6.27 -7.72 1.74
CA GLN A 103 -5.93 -7.67 0.32
C GLN A 103 -5.39 -9.01 -0.20
N SER A 104 -4.59 -9.72 0.62
CA SER A 104 -4.07 -11.06 0.30
C SER A 104 -5.18 -12.11 0.24
N GLN A 105 -6.14 -12.04 1.17
CA GLN A 105 -7.33 -12.91 1.15
C GLN A 105 -8.16 -12.70 -0.13
N LEU A 106 -8.34 -11.45 -0.57
CA LEU A 106 -9.03 -11.15 -1.82
C LEU A 106 -8.27 -11.71 -3.03
N THR A 107 -6.94 -11.52 -3.10
CA THR A 107 -6.12 -12.13 -4.16
C THR A 107 -6.30 -13.64 -4.19
N GLY A 108 -6.20 -14.31 -3.03
CA GLY A 108 -6.34 -15.76 -2.93
C GLY A 108 -7.73 -16.26 -3.36
N ALA A 109 -8.79 -15.53 -2.99
CA ALA A 109 -10.15 -15.87 -3.42
C ALA A 109 -10.34 -15.72 -4.94
N LEU A 110 -9.79 -14.65 -5.53
CA LEU A 110 -9.79 -14.45 -6.98
C LEU A 110 -9.01 -15.55 -7.72
N SER A 111 -7.85 -15.96 -7.21
CA SER A 111 -7.07 -17.06 -7.78
C SER A 111 -7.84 -18.38 -7.75
N ARG A 112 -8.56 -18.68 -6.67
CA ARG A 112 -9.44 -19.87 -6.59
C ARG A 112 -10.59 -19.80 -7.59
N LEU A 113 -11.22 -18.64 -7.73
CA LEU A 113 -12.28 -18.43 -8.72
C LEU A 113 -11.79 -18.68 -10.16
N ILE A 114 -10.61 -18.17 -10.50
CA ILE A 114 -9.99 -18.41 -11.82
C ILE A 114 -9.68 -19.89 -12.00
N ALA A 115 -9.09 -20.56 -11.00
CA ALA A 115 -8.79 -22.00 -11.09
C ALA A 115 -10.06 -22.84 -11.31
N VAL A 116 -11.17 -22.50 -10.64
CA VAL A 116 -12.45 -23.19 -10.82
C VAL A 116 -13.07 -22.90 -12.19
N SER A 117 -12.88 -21.69 -12.72
CA SER A 117 -13.38 -21.32 -14.06
C SER A 117 -12.78 -22.16 -15.20
N GLU A 118 -11.60 -22.77 -14.99
CA GLU A 118 -10.98 -23.68 -15.97
C GLU A 118 -11.82 -24.93 -16.26
N ASN A 119 -12.66 -25.35 -15.32
CA ASN A 119 -13.56 -26.49 -15.49
C ASN A 119 -14.79 -26.18 -16.36
N TYR A 120 -14.96 -24.92 -16.78
CA TYR A 120 -16.12 -24.43 -17.53
C TYR A 120 -15.68 -23.86 -18.89
N PRO A 121 -15.59 -24.69 -19.96
CA PRO A 121 -15.09 -24.26 -21.27
C PRO A 121 -15.84 -23.06 -21.86
N ASP A 122 -17.16 -23.01 -21.71
CA ASP A 122 -17.99 -21.91 -22.23
C ASP A 122 -17.71 -20.58 -21.51
N LEU A 123 -17.42 -20.63 -20.21
CA LEU A 123 -16.99 -19.46 -19.43
C LEU A 123 -15.59 -19.02 -19.84
N LYS A 124 -14.68 -19.96 -20.03
CA LYS A 124 -13.31 -19.69 -20.49
C LYS A 124 -13.29 -19.05 -21.89
N ALA A 125 -14.22 -19.43 -22.76
CA ALA A 125 -14.39 -18.85 -24.09
C ALA A 125 -15.18 -17.52 -24.07
N ASN A 126 -15.80 -17.15 -22.96
CA ASN A 126 -16.58 -15.92 -22.86
C ASN A 126 -15.67 -14.68 -22.93
N THR A 127 -15.89 -13.82 -23.92
CA THR A 127 -15.08 -12.61 -24.15
C THR A 127 -15.10 -11.65 -22.96
N GLN A 128 -16.26 -11.44 -22.32
CA GLN A 128 -16.38 -10.56 -21.16
C GLN A 128 -15.56 -11.08 -19.96
N PHE A 129 -15.52 -12.41 -19.77
CA PHE A 129 -14.70 -13.04 -18.74
C PHE A 129 -13.21 -12.86 -19.02
N GLN A 130 -12.77 -13.09 -20.25
CA GLN A 130 -11.38 -12.89 -20.68
C GLN A 130 -10.93 -11.43 -20.49
N GLU A 131 -11.76 -10.46 -20.88
CA GLU A 131 -11.48 -9.03 -20.68
C GLU A 131 -11.33 -8.68 -19.20
N LEU A 132 -12.20 -9.19 -18.33
CA LEU A 132 -12.12 -8.94 -16.89
C LEU A 132 -10.85 -9.55 -16.28
N GLN A 133 -10.43 -10.74 -16.74
CA GLN A 133 -9.15 -11.34 -16.32
C GLN A 133 -7.96 -10.46 -16.71
N VAL A 134 -7.92 -9.97 -17.96
CA VAL A 134 -6.87 -9.05 -18.42
C VAL A 134 -6.86 -7.75 -17.61
N GLN A 135 -8.04 -7.20 -17.29
CA GLN A 135 -8.14 -6.00 -16.45
C GLN A 135 -7.66 -6.24 -15.02
N LEU A 136 -7.97 -7.41 -14.44
CA LEU A 136 -7.52 -7.80 -13.10
C LEU A 136 -6.00 -8.01 -13.08
N GLU A 137 -5.44 -8.76 -14.02
CA GLU A 137 -3.99 -8.94 -14.17
C GLU A 137 -3.28 -7.58 -14.32
N GLY A 138 -3.80 -6.72 -15.21
CA GLY A 138 -3.29 -5.37 -15.38
C GLY A 138 -3.40 -4.51 -14.12
N THR A 139 -4.38 -4.78 -13.25
CA THR A 139 -4.52 -4.11 -11.95
C THR A 139 -3.53 -4.66 -10.94
N GLU A 140 -3.32 -5.98 -10.86
CA GLU A 140 -2.29 -6.59 -10.00
C GLU A 140 -0.88 -6.09 -10.32
N ASN A 141 -0.55 -6.00 -11.61
CA ASN A 141 0.73 -5.45 -12.04
C ASN A 141 0.91 -3.99 -11.61
N ARG A 142 -0.14 -3.17 -11.71
CA ARG A 142 -0.13 -1.78 -11.22
C ARG A 142 -0.05 -1.69 -9.70
N ILE A 143 -0.73 -2.58 -8.97
CA ILE A 143 -0.62 -2.69 -7.51
C ILE A 143 0.83 -2.97 -7.13
N ALA A 144 1.50 -3.94 -7.77
CA ALA A 144 2.89 -4.27 -7.49
C ALA A 144 3.82 -3.06 -7.67
N VAL A 145 3.65 -2.32 -8.77
CA VAL A 145 4.42 -1.09 -9.05
C VAL A 145 4.11 0.01 -8.04
N ALA A 146 2.83 0.24 -7.71
CA ALA A 146 2.41 1.24 -6.74
C ALA A 146 2.94 0.94 -5.33
N ARG A 147 2.90 -0.34 -4.91
CA ARG A 147 3.48 -0.79 -3.64
C ARG A 147 4.98 -0.57 -3.60
N ASN A 148 5.71 -0.91 -4.66
CA ASN A 148 7.16 -0.66 -4.72
C ASN A 148 7.47 0.84 -4.62
N ARG A 149 6.76 1.68 -5.37
CA ARG A 149 6.89 3.14 -5.26
C ARG A 149 6.66 3.61 -3.83
N TYR A 150 5.56 3.19 -3.19
CA TYR A 150 5.29 3.51 -1.79
C TYR A 150 6.42 3.06 -0.86
N ILE A 151 6.94 1.83 -1.04
CA ILE A 151 8.06 1.31 -0.24
C ILE A 151 9.28 2.24 -0.32
N THR A 152 9.66 2.63 -1.53
CA THR A 152 10.81 3.51 -1.75
C THR A 152 10.59 4.91 -1.19
N THR A 153 9.38 5.47 -1.33
CA THR A 153 9.04 6.79 -0.78
C THR A 153 9.03 6.79 0.75
N VAL A 154 8.47 5.75 1.38
CA VAL A 154 8.50 5.58 2.84
C VAL A 154 9.93 5.39 3.33
N GLN A 155 10.76 4.64 2.61
CA GLN A 155 12.17 4.48 2.95
C GLN A 155 12.92 5.83 2.92
N ASP A 156 12.71 6.65 1.89
CA ASP A 156 13.29 7.99 1.79
C ASP A 156 12.83 8.90 2.93
N TYR A 157 11.51 8.93 3.21
CA TYR A 157 10.95 9.68 4.34
C TYR A 157 11.51 9.21 5.69
N ASN A 158 11.47 7.90 5.97
CA ASN A 158 11.92 7.32 7.23
C ASN A 158 13.43 7.52 7.45
N SER A 159 14.23 7.45 6.39
CA SER A 159 15.66 7.76 6.44
C SER A 159 15.88 9.22 6.83
N TYR A 160 15.15 10.15 6.20
CA TYR A 160 15.27 11.59 6.47
C TYR A 160 14.81 11.96 7.88
N VAL A 161 13.66 11.43 8.34
CA VAL A 161 13.13 11.65 9.70
C VAL A 161 14.09 11.16 10.78
N ARG A 162 14.88 10.12 10.52
CA ARG A 162 15.81 9.53 11.50
C ARG A 162 17.21 10.16 11.47
N GLN A 163 17.53 10.97 10.47
CA GLN A 163 18.87 11.53 10.29
C GLN A 163 19.07 12.80 11.13
N PHE A 164 20.22 12.95 11.78
CA PHE A 164 20.59 14.21 12.45
C PHE A 164 21.00 15.29 11.40
N PRO A 165 20.60 16.57 11.54
CA PRO A 165 19.84 17.17 12.65
C PRO A 165 18.31 17.02 12.56
N GLN A 166 17.79 16.47 11.46
CA GLN A 166 16.36 16.43 11.14
C GLN A 166 15.53 15.63 12.15
N ALA A 167 16.09 14.61 12.78
CA ALA A 167 15.45 13.84 13.85
C ALA A 167 15.03 14.72 15.04
N VAL A 168 15.78 15.81 15.32
CA VAL A 168 15.40 16.78 16.36
C VAL A 168 14.19 17.59 15.89
N THR A 169 14.24 18.12 14.67
CA THR A 169 13.11 18.86 14.08
C THR A 169 11.85 18.00 14.05
N ALA A 170 11.95 16.77 13.52
CA ALA A 170 10.86 15.82 13.40
C ALA A 170 10.21 15.53 14.76
N LYS A 171 11.03 15.31 15.81
CA LYS A 171 10.52 15.11 17.16
C LYS A 171 9.80 16.34 17.73
N VAL A 172 10.29 17.54 17.45
CA VAL A 172 9.66 18.80 17.89
C VAL A 172 8.31 19.04 17.22
N ILE A 173 8.18 18.69 15.94
CA ILE A 173 6.94 18.87 15.16
C ILE A 173 6.03 17.63 15.14
N GLY A 174 6.37 16.58 15.90
CA GLY A 174 5.54 15.38 16.04
C GLY A 174 5.53 14.44 14.82
N MET A 175 6.55 14.51 13.97
CA MET A 175 6.66 13.62 12.81
C MET A 175 7.40 12.33 13.16
N HIS A 176 6.75 11.21 12.88
CA HIS A 176 7.25 9.88 13.19
C HIS A 176 7.54 9.07 11.93
N PRO A 177 8.37 8.02 12.02
CA PRO A 177 8.51 7.05 10.94
C PRO A 177 7.15 6.42 10.59
N LYS A 178 6.86 6.30 9.31
CA LYS A 178 5.63 5.69 8.80
C LYS A 178 5.78 4.19 8.59
N ALA A 179 4.66 3.48 8.69
CA ALA A 179 4.59 2.05 8.42
C ALA A 179 4.90 1.75 6.94
N ASN A 180 5.61 0.66 6.68
CA ASN A 180 5.96 0.25 5.32
C ASN A 180 5.42 -1.15 5.01
N PHE A 181 5.24 -1.46 3.72
CA PHE A 181 5.00 -2.83 3.30
C PHE A 181 6.24 -3.67 3.59
N SER A 182 6.03 -4.83 4.21
CA SER A 182 7.06 -5.87 4.36
C SER A 182 6.95 -6.87 3.20
N ALA A 183 8.05 -7.58 2.92
CA ALA A 183 7.97 -8.78 2.09
C ALA A 183 7.04 -9.79 2.78
N GLU A 184 6.10 -10.35 2.04
CA GLU A 184 5.24 -11.41 2.57
C GLU A 184 6.11 -12.60 3.02
N ALA A 185 5.83 -13.19 4.19
CA ALA A 185 6.58 -14.32 4.71
C ALA A 185 6.59 -15.54 3.74
N SER A 186 5.57 -15.63 2.88
CA SER A 186 5.46 -16.59 1.78
C SER A 186 6.54 -16.40 0.69
N ALA A 187 7.05 -15.18 0.47
CA ALA A 187 8.12 -14.92 -0.48
C ALA A 187 9.48 -15.47 0.00
N GLN A 188 9.61 -15.84 1.28
CA GLN A 188 10.81 -16.46 1.83
C GLN A 188 10.84 -17.98 1.62
N GLN A 189 9.73 -18.59 1.21
CA GLN A 189 9.65 -20.01 0.86
C GLN A 189 9.56 -20.15 -0.65
N ALA A 190 10.70 -20.33 -1.31
CA ALA A 190 10.72 -20.70 -2.72
C ALA A 190 9.94 -22.01 -2.92
N PRO A 191 9.02 -22.09 -3.90
CA PRO A 191 8.29 -23.33 -4.16
C PRO A 191 9.29 -24.41 -4.57
N LYS A 192 9.35 -25.48 -3.77
CA LYS A 192 10.11 -26.68 -4.12
C LYS A 192 9.35 -27.42 -5.20
N VAL A 193 9.80 -27.31 -6.44
CA VAL A 193 9.30 -28.14 -7.54
C VAL A 193 9.88 -29.54 -7.34
N SER A 194 9.06 -30.48 -6.88
CA SER A 194 9.35 -31.91 -6.92
C SER A 194 8.62 -32.51 -8.12
N PHE A 195 9.35 -33.25 -8.94
CA PHE A 195 8.78 -34.07 -10.01
C PHE A 195 8.77 -35.52 -9.50
N ASP A 196 7.76 -35.86 -8.70
CA ASP A 196 7.49 -37.25 -8.31
C ASP A 196 6.28 -37.78 -9.09
#